data_AF-A0A7S0VXT0-F1
#
_entry.id   AF-A0A7S0VXT0-F1
#
_cell.length_a   1.000
_cell.length_b   1.000
_cell.length_c   1.000
_cell.angle_alpha   90.00
_cell.angle_beta   90.00
_cell.angle_gamma   90.00
#
_symmetry.space_group_name_H-M   'P 1'
#
loop_
_entity.id
_entity.type
_entity.pdbx_description
1 polymer ?
#
loop_
_entity_poly.entity_id
_entity_poly.type
_entity_poly.pdbx_seq_one_letter_code
_entity_poly.pdbx_strand_id
1 'polypeptide(L)'
;VACAGGGGLPNFKASEGLNCPTIQLNDESTHPLLGYGTYKVGFIPASASAAAGGAEAAGGTEKTARECVREALEVGYRFLDCAQFYGNEREVGLAIKDSGVPR
;
A
#
# COMPACT_ATOMS: atom_id res chain seq x y z
N VAL A 1 -5.33 -14.64 -29.39
CA VAL A 1 -3.96 -14.65 -29.95
C VAL A 1 -3.31 -13.33 -29.55
N ALA A 2 -2.31 -13.21 -28.69
CA ALA A 2 -1.44 -14.15 -28.00
C ALA A 2 -1.18 -13.62 -26.58
N CYS A 3 -1.00 -14.53 -25.63
CA CYS A 3 -0.35 -14.23 -24.35
C CYS A 3 1.16 -14.13 -24.59
N ALA A 4 1.76 -13.01 -24.20
CA ALA A 4 3.17 -12.82 -23.93
C ALA A 4 3.19 -11.77 -22.80
N GLY A 5 3.68 -12.02 -21.59
CA GLY A 5 4.96 -12.62 -21.25
C GLY A 5 5.78 -11.51 -20.58
N GLY A 6 5.99 -11.60 -19.25
CA GLY A 6 6.91 -10.75 -18.50
C GLY A 6 6.37 -9.38 -18.07
N GLY A 7 5.38 -9.34 -17.17
CA GLY A 7 4.91 -8.12 -16.54
C GLY A 7 5.88 -7.58 -15.50
N GLY A 8 7.02 -7.03 -15.94
CA GLY A 8 7.78 -6.10 -15.12
C GLY A 8 6.89 -4.88 -14.86
N LEU A 9 6.60 -4.59 -13.59
CA LEU A 9 5.90 -3.36 -13.21
C LEU A 9 6.60 -2.18 -13.89
N PRO A 10 5.87 -1.26 -14.53
CA PRO A 10 6.48 -0.11 -15.19
C PRO A 10 7.34 0.63 -14.16
N ASN A 11 8.54 1.01 -14.59
CA ASN A 11 9.54 1.71 -13.79
C ASN A 11 9.01 3.12 -13.49
N PHE A 12 8.11 3.25 -12.51
CA PHE A 12 7.64 4.54 -12.01
C PHE A 12 8.82 5.25 -11.36
N LYS A 13 9.42 6.19 -12.09
CA LYS A 13 10.33 7.15 -11.48
C LYS A 13 9.51 7.96 -10.48
N ALA A 14 9.92 7.97 -9.21
CA ALA A 14 9.31 8.72 -8.11
C ALA A 14 9.15 10.24 -8.37
N SER A 15 9.63 10.76 -9.51
CA SER A 15 9.64 12.17 -9.86
C SER A 15 8.30 12.73 -10.32
N GLU A 16 7.33 11.89 -10.71
CA GLU A 16 5.96 12.33 -11.01
C GLU A 16 5.00 11.52 -10.15
N GLY A 17 4.83 11.96 -8.90
CA GLY A 17 3.92 11.30 -7.96
C GLY A 17 2.50 11.17 -8.52
N LEU A 18 1.75 10.20 -8.03
CA LEU A 18 0.35 10.02 -8.35
C LEU A 18 -0.41 11.36 -8.19
N ASN A 19 -0.95 11.88 -9.29
CA ASN A 19 -1.79 13.07 -9.27
C ASN A 19 -3.16 12.75 -8.65
N CYS A 20 -3.19 12.63 -7.33
CA CYS A 20 -4.37 12.32 -6.56
C CYS A 20 -5.14 13.61 -6.23
N PRO A 21 -6.42 13.75 -6.64
CA PRO A 21 -7.23 14.87 -6.23
C PRO A 21 -7.46 14.83 -4.72
N THR A 22 -7.69 15.99 -4.11
CA THR A 22 -7.94 16.13 -2.68
C THR A 22 -9.38 16.60 -2.44
N ILE A 23 -9.91 16.28 -1.27
CA ILE A 23 -11.17 16.82 -0.76
C ILE A 23 -10.88 17.75 0.42
N GLN A 24 -11.60 18.87 0.52
CA GLN A 24 -11.58 19.70 1.71
C GLN A 24 -12.56 19.14 2.74
N LEU A 25 -12.08 18.95 3.97
CA LEU A 25 -12.89 18.54 5.11
C LEU A 25 -13.60 19.75 5.74
N ASN A 26 -14.48 19.49 6.71
CA ASN A 26 -15.25 20.53 7.38
C ASN A 26 -14.42 21.49 8.26
N ASP A 27 -13.16 21.13 8.51
CA ASP A 27 -12.16 21.91 9.24
C ASP A 27 -11.16 22.61 8.29
N GLU A 28 -11.49 22.70 7.00
CA GLU A 28 -10.68 23.30 5.93
C GLU A 28 -9.39 22.52 5.58
N SER A 29 -9.09 21.42 6.29
CA SER A 29 -7.96 20.56 5.95
C SER A 29 -8.19 19.82 4.63
N THR A 30 -7.11 19.53 3.91
CA THR A 30 -7.16 18.78 2.66
C THR A 30 -6.80 17.31 2.91
N HIS A 31 -7.62 16.41 2.36
CA HIS A 31 -7.44 14.98 2.49
C HIS A 31 -7.30 14.33 1.09
N PRO A 32 -6.29 13.47 0.83
CA PRO A 32 -6.19 12.74 -0.42
C PRO A 32 -7.41 11.86 -0.64
N LEU A 33 -8.00 11.91 -1.84
CA LEU A 33 -9.17 11.07 -2.17
C LEU A 33 -8.81 9.59 -2.32
N LEU A 34 -7.54 9.27 -2.59
CA LEU A 34 -7.05 7.91 -2.69
C LEU A 34 -6.06 7.61 -1.55
N GLY A 35 -6.35 6.55 -0.80
CA GLY A 35 -5.50 6.02 0.26
C GLY A 35 -5.10 4.57 0.02
N TYR A 36 -4.00 4.16 0.64
CA TYR A 36 -3.55 2.77 0.68
C TYR A 36 -3.91 2.15 2.03
N GLY A 37 -4.88 1.23 2.05
CA GLY A 37 -5.28 0.49 3.25
C GLY A 37 -4.34 -0.67 3.57
N THR A 38 -4.00 -0.82 4.84
CA THR A 38 -3.01 -1.81 5.32
C THR A 38 -3.63 -3.03 6.00
N TYR A 39 -4.95 -3.22 5.87
CA TYR A 39 -5.62 -4.41 6.37
C TYR A 39 -5.15 -5.66 5.62
N LYS A 40 -4.74 -6.70 6.35
CA LYS A 40 -4.22 -7.96 5.80
C LYS A 40 -2.98 -7.82 4.90
N VAL A 41 -2.25 -6.71 5.00
CA VAL A 41 -0.99 -6.52 4.25
C VAL A 41 0.14 -7.09 5.09
N GLY A 42 0.81 -8.14 4.60
CA GLY A 42 1.95 -8.82 5.24
C GLY A 42 1.63 -9.57 6.54
N PHE A 43 0.40 -9.45 7.05
CA PHE A 43 -0.10 -10.15 8.22
C PHE A 43 -1.56 -10.54 8.00
N ILE A 44 -1.81 -11.81 7.69
CA ILE A 44 -3.17 -12.37 7.65
C ILE A 44 -3.39 -13.10 8.98
N PRO A 45 -4.18 -12.55 9.93
CA PRO A 45 -4.51 -13.30 11.13
C PRO A 45 -5.30 -14.54 10.74
N ALA A 46 -5.00 -15.67 11.39
CA ALA A 46 -5.63 -16.96 11.10
C ALA A 46 -7.18 -16.91 11.14
N SER A 47 -7.74 -16.00 11.94
CA SER A 47 -9.19 -15.76 12.07
C SER A 47 -9.83 -15.02 10.89
N ALA A 48 -9.04 -14.38 10.03
CA ALA A 48 -9.54 -13.62 8.89
C ALA A 48 -9.30 -14.31 7.53
N SER A 49 -8.75 -15.53 7.53
CA SER A 49 -8.47 -16.31 6.31
C SER A 49 -9.75 -16.66 5.53
N ALA A 50 -10.89 -16.81 6.21
CA ALA A 50 -12.18 -17.11 5.57
C ALA A 50 -12.75 -15.97 4.71
N ALA A 51 -12.34 -14.72 4.93
CA ALA A 51 -12.79 -13.56 4.14
C ALA A 51 -11.76 -13.14 3.07
N ALA A 52 -10.60 -13.80 2.98
CA ALA A 52 -9.59 -13.52 1.97
C ALA A 52 -9.86 -14.33 0.68
N GLY A 53 -11.07 -14.24 0.14
CA GLY A 53 -11.44 -14.87 -1.14
C GLY A 53 -10.92 -14.11 -2.38
N GLY A 54 -9.70 -13.57 -2.34
CA GLY A 54 -9.23 -12.63 -3.38
C GLY A 54 -7.73 -12.59 -3.66
N ALA A 55 -6.90 -13.40 -3.00
CA ALA A 55 -5.54 -13.66 -3.45
C ALA A 55 -5.31 -15.15 -3.26
N GLU A 56 -5.53 -15.90 -4.33
CA GLU A 56 -5.03 -17.27 -4.46
C GLU A 56 -3.60 -17.31 -3.94
N ALA A 57 -3.30 -18.39 -3.21
CA ALA A 57 -1.96 -18.82 -2.87
C ALA A 57 -1.15 -19.07 -4.15
N ALA A 58 -0.76 -18.00 -4.84
CA ALA A 58 0.36 -18.02 -5.76
C ALA A 58 1.56 -18.33 -4.87
N GLY A 59 2.12 -19.53 -5.01
CA GLY A 59 3.26 -20.05 -4.24
C GLY A 59 4.53 -19.21 -4.43
N GLY A 60 4.49 -17.97 -3.95
CA GLY A 60 5.56 -17.00 -3.91
C GLY A 60 5.60 -16.40 -2.50
N THR A 61 6.79 -16.03 -2.08
CA THR A 61 7.07 -15.39 -0.78
C THR A 61 6.08 -14.25 -0.55
N GLU A 62 5.27 -14.35 0.51
CA GLU A 62 4.32 -13.30 0.89
C GLU A 62 5.10 -12.01 1.20
N LYS A 63 4.78 -10.91 0.52
CA LYS A 63 5.43 -9.61 0.75
C LYS A 63 5.07 -9.08 2.14
N THR A 64 6.05 -8.53 2.84
CA THR A 64 5.85 -7.91 4.18
C THR A 64 5.05 -6.61 4.09
N ALA A 65 4.47 -6.15 5.20
CA ALA A 65 3.73 -4.89 5.20
C ALA A 65 4.65 -3.70 4.89
N ARG A 66 5.89 -3.76 5.36
CA ARG A 66 6.93 -2.77 5.05
C ARG A 66 7.19 -2.67 3.54
N GLU A 67 7.34 -3.79 2.84
CA GLU A 67 7.59 -3.81 1.39
C GLU A 67 6.41 -3.26 0.60
N CYS A 68 5.20 -3.71 0.94
CA CYS A 68 3.97 -3.24 0.31
C CYS A 68 3.75 -1.73 0.49
N VAL A 69 3.98 -1.19 1.70
CA VAL A 69 3.86 0.25 1.97
C VAL A 69 4.96 1.04 1.28
N ARG A 70 6.19 0.51 1.23
CA ARG A 70 7.28 1.16 0.49
C ARG A 70 6.93 1.29 -0.99
N GLU A 71 6.44 0.21 -1.60
CA GLU A 71 5.98 0.23 -3.00
C GLU A 71 4.83 1.22 -3.22
N ALA A 72 3.86 1.28 -2.29
CA ALA A 72 2.78 2.27 -2.38
C ALA A 72 3.32 3.71 -2.36
N LEU A 73 4.29 4.01 -1.49
CA LEU A 73 4.91 5.33 -1.41
C LEU A 73 5.72 5.68 -2.68
N GLU A 74 6.42 4.69 -3.26
CA GLU A 74 7.17 4.80 -4.52
C GLU A 74 6.24 5.08 -5.72
N VAL A 75 5.07 4.44 -5.78
CA VAL A 75 4.03 4.68 -6.81
C VAL A 75 3.38 6.05 -6.63
N GLY A 76 3.44 6.63 -5.42
CA GLY A 76 3.00 7.99 -5.16
C GLY A 76 1.80 8.12 -4.23
N TYR A 77 1.39 7.07 -3.53
CA TYR A 77 0.38 7.20 -2.46
C TYR A 77 0.89 8.16 -1.38
N ARG A 78 0.00 9.02 -0.87
CA ARG A 78 0.30 9.99 0.20
C ARG A 78 -0.62 9.90 1.41
N PHE A 79 -1.63 9.03 1.34
CA PHE A 79 -2.46 8.68 2.47
C PHE A 79 -2.38 7.17 2.72
N LEU A 80 -1.94 6.80 3.92
CA LEU A 80 -1.87 5.42 4.38
C LEU A 80 -2.93 5.23 5.46
N ASP A 81 -3.78 4.24 5.30
CA ASP A 81 -4.83 3.88 6.25
C ASP A 81 -4.41 2.63 7.05
N CYS A 82 -4.33 2.79 8.36
CA CYS A 82 -3.84 1.78 9.29
C CYS A 82 -4.68 1.80 10.57
N ALA A 83 -4.75 0.65 11.24
CA ALA A 83 -5.40 0.52 12.53
C ALA A 83 -4.57 -0.37 13.46
N GLN A 84 -4.63 -0.09 14.76
CA GLN A 84 -3.93 -0.86 15.79
C GLN A 84 -4.24 -2.37 15.71
N PHE A 85 -5.48 -2.73 15.39
CA PHE A 85 -5.91 -4.12 15.24
C PHE A 85 -5.18 -4.89 14.13
N TYR A 86 -4.59 -4.19 13.15
CA TYR A 86 -3.87 -4.83 12.05
C TYR A 86 -2.49 -5.35 12.48
N GLY A 87 -1.95 -4.84 13.60
CA GLY A 87 -0.69 -5.30 14.17
C GLY A 87 0.56 -4.97 13.36
N ASN A 88 0.46 -4.12 12.34
CA ASN A 88 1.54 -3.81 11.40
C ASN A 88 2.04 -2.35 11.46
N GLU A 89 1.59 -1.53 12.42
CA GLU A 89 1.97 -0.12 12.59
C GLU A 89 3.50 0.09 12.60
N ARG A 90 4.24 -0.83 13.23
CA ARG A 90 5.70 -0.80 13.26
C ARG A 90 6.30 -0.92 11.86
N GLU A 91 5.77 -1.81 11.03
CA GLU A 91 6.25 -2.01 9.66
C GLU A 91 5.88 -0.84 8.75
N VAL A 92 4.68 -0.28 8.91
CA VAL A 92 4.24 0.94 8.24
C VAL A 92 5.18 2.10 8.58
N GLY A 93 5.48 2.31 9.86
CA GLY A 93 6.38 3.37 10.31
C GLY A 93 7.81 3.22 9.78
N LEU A 94 8.32 1.99 9.71
CA LEU A 94 9.61 1.71 9.08
C LEU A 94 9.60 2.06 7.58
N ALA A 95 8.56 1.65 6.85
CA ALA A 95 8.44 1.97 5.43
C ALA A 95 8.37 3.48 5.16
N ILE A 96 7.60 4.24 5.96
CA ILE A 96 7.55 5.71 5.88
C ILE A 96 8.95 6.30 6.08
N LYS A 97 9.66 5.88 7.14
CA LYS A 97 11.00 6.37 7.45
C LYS A 97 12.00 6.09 6.34
N ASP A 98 11.93 4.91 5.73
CA ASP A 98 12.85 4.49 4.66
C ASP A 98 12.51 5.12 3.31
N SER A 99 11.26 5.56 3.10
CA SER A 99 10.79 6.07 1.80
C SER A 99 11.43 7.40 1.38
N GLY A 100 11.98 8.17 2.33
CA GLY A 100 12.47 9.51 2.08
C GLY A 100 11.39 10.54 1.73
N VAL A 101 10.10 10.17 1.79
CA VAL A 101 8.98 11.10 1.58
C VAL A 101 8.87 12.04 2.79
N PRO A 102 8.81 13.37 2.58
CA PRO A 102 8.61 14.33 3.68
C PRO A 102 7.32 14.05 4.45
N ARG A 103 7.37 14.19 5.79
CA ARG A 103 6.24 13.98 6.68
C ARG A 103 5.45 15.25 6.92
#